data_AF-B8GGM2-F1
#
_entry.id   AF-B8GGM2-F1
#
_cell.length_a   1.000
_cell.length_b   1.000
_cell.length_c   1.000
_cell.angle_alpha   90.00
_cell.angle_beta   90.00
_cell.angle_gamma   90.00
#
_symmetry.space_group_name_H-M   'P 1'
#
loop_
_entity.id
_entity.type
_entity.pdbx_description
1 polymer ?
#
loop_
_entity_poly.entity_id
_entity_poly.type
_entity_poly.pdbx_seq_one_letter_code
_entity_poly.pdbx_strand_id
1 'polypeptide(L)'
;MAPVTLHNSTFYHGDCISGAAAAIPDNSVDLIITDPPYGINGDKLHRHYNRNEAFVVDGYIEIPQSEYADFSVNWIREAERVLRPGGSIYIVSGYTNLVDILNALRGTSLTEVNHIIWKYSFGVFTRQKFVSSHYHILFYEKPGGRRTFNLESRFGLVEKTGDGRSCNNADREDVWVINREYKPSQVKNKNELPFKLLAKMIQYSSNEGDLVADFFLGGFSTAKVAIGLNPPGGRVRDLQTDVRYRDQGAGADLPGLSDPHAQDTHHQGDEEPRSTVDRGGVCPARPAVRCPPG
;
A
#
# COMPACT_ATOMS: atom_id res chain seq x y z
N MET A 1 23.40 4.82 0.82
CA MET A 1 22.59 3.58 0.79
C MET A 1 22.51 3.14 -0.66
N ALA A 2 22.87 1.89 -0.98
CA ALA A 2 22.77 1.40 -2.36
C ALA A 2 21.32 0.95 -2.64
N PRO A 3 20.64 1.51 -3.66
CA PRO A 3 19.31 1.06 -4.04
C PRO A 3 19.34 -0.28 -4.76
N VAL A 4 18.23 -1.02 -4.70
CA VAL A 4 17.92 -2.13 -5.60
C VAL A 4 16.86 -1.65 -6.59
N THR A 5 17.12 -1.77 -7.89
CA THR A 5 16.17 -1.38 -8.93
C THR A 5 15.60 -2.61 -9.62
N LEU A 6 14.27 -2.73 -9.62
CA LEU A 6 13.54 -3.83 -10.27
C LEU A 6 12.28 -3.25 -10.93
N HIS A 7 12.00 -3.64 -12.17
CA HIS A 7 10.79 -3.21 -12.90
C HIS A 7 10.58 -1.67 -12.95
N ASN A 8 11.66 -0.90 -13.08
CA ASN A 8 11.68 0.58 -13.00
C ASN A 8 11.27 1.17 -11.64
N SER A 9 11.13 0.34 -10.61
CA SER A 9 10.95 0.76 -9.22
C SER A 9 12.28 0.69 -8.47
N THR A 10 12.49 1.62 -7.56
CA THR A 10 13.70 1.68 -6.74
C THR A 10 13.34 1.36 -5.30
N PHE A 11 14.07 0.43 -4.71
CA PHE A 11 13.91 -0.02 -3.34
C PHE A 11 15.14 0.35 -2.54
N TYR A 12 14.96 0.88 -1.34
CA TYR A 12 16.07 1.16 -0.45
C TYR A 12 15.83 0.50 0.91
N HIS A 13 16.89 -0.13 1.42
CA HIS A 13 16.88 -0.81 2.69
C HIS A 13 17.49 0.08 3.77
N GLY A 14 16.66 0.63 4.64
CA GLY A 14 17.06 1.59 5.67
C GLY A 14 15.92 2.18 6.49
N ASP A 15 16.28 2.90 7.54
CA ASP A 15 15.37 3.69 8.36
C ASP A 15 14.52 4.66 7.51
N CYS A 16 13.23 4.76 7.82
CA CYS A 16 12.28 5.49 6.97
C CYS A 16 12.50 7.00 6.94
N ILE A 17 12.93 7.57 8.07
CA ILE A 17 13.13 9.01 8.19
C ILE A 17 14.43 9.40 7.47
N SER A 18 15.55 8.82 7.87
CA SER A 18 16.86 9.13 7.31
C SER A 18 17.03 8.62 5.87
N GLY A 19 16.42 7.48 5.55
CA GLY A 19 16.41 6.91 4.20
C GLY A 19 15.62 7.79 3.22
N ALA A 20 14.42 8.24 3.60
CA ALA A 20 13.64 9.17 2.77
C ALA A 20 14.37 10.51 2.59
N ALA A 21 14.94 11.06 3.67
CA ALA A 21 15.72 12.29 3.63
C ALA A 21 16.92 12.22 2.66
N ALA A 22 17.60 11.06 2.61
CA ALA A 22 18.79 10.90 1.78
C ALA A 22 18.50 10.60 0.30
N ALA A 23 17.33 10.03 -0.01
CA ALA A 23 17.08 9.43 -1.32
C ALA A 23 15.88 10.02 -2.08
N ILE A 24 14.90 10.58 -1.39
CA ILE A 24 13.66 11.08 -2.00
C ILE A 24 13.70 12.61 -2.04
N PRO A 25 13.67 13.23 -3.23
CA PRO A 25 13.61 14.68 -3.35
C PRO A 25 12.34 15.28 -2.74
N ASP A 26 12.40 16.56 -2.40
CA ASP A 26 11.22 17.33 -2.01
C ASP A 26 10.21 17.36 -3.16
N ASN A 27 8.93 17.29 -2.82
CA ASN A 27 7.82 17.46 -3.77
C ASN A 27 7.87 16.52 -4.99
N SER A 28 8.39 15.30 -4.86
CA SER A 28 8.51 14.35 -5.97
C SER A 28 7.45 13.25 -5.98
N VAL A 29 6.80 12.97 -4.84
CA VAL A 29 5.88 11.82 -4.68
C VAL A 29 4.43 12.24 -4.91
N ASP A 30 3.72 11.49 -5.75
CA ASP A 30 2.30 11.73 -6.07
C ASP A 30 1.35 11.14 -5.01
N LEU A 31 1.66 9.92 -4.57
CA LEU A 31 0.83 9.15 -3.66
C LEU A 31 1.68 8.41 -2.63
N ILE A 32 1.35 8.54 -1.34
CA ILE A 32 1.91 7.69 -0.29
C ILE A 32 0.81 6.75 0.20
N ILE A 33 1.10 5.46 0.30
CA ILE A 33 0.26 4.49 1.00
C ILE A 33 1.14 3.78 2.01
N THR A 34 0.81 3.88 3.29
CA THR A 34 1.71 3.34 4.31
C THR A 34 0.99 2.79 5.54
N ASP A 35 1.57 1.73 6.11
CA ASP A 35 1.08 1.00 7.29
C ASP A 35 2.18 1.02 8.37
N PRO A 36 2.31 2.12 9.14
CA PRO A 36 3.34 2.25 10.17
C PRO A 36 3.27 1.15 11.24
N PRO A 37 4.37 0.93 11.99
CA PRO A 37 4.28 0.15 13.22
C PRO A 37 3.19 0.72 14.12
N TYR A 38 2.49 -0.10 14.90
CA TYR A 38 1.38 0.39 15.71
C TYR A 38 1.78 0.82 17.12
N GLY A 39 3.04 0.67 17.51
CA GLY A 39 3.54 1.06 18.83
C GLY A 39 2.85 0.29 19.95
N ILE A 40 2.39 -0.92 19.65
CA ILE A 40 1.88 -1.82 20.66
C ILE A 40 3.11 -2.51 21.23
N ASN A 41 3.48 -2.20 22.47
CA ASN A 41 4.39 -3.06 23.22
C ASN A 41 3.91 -4.50 22.96
N GLY A 42 4.80 -5.41 22.57
CA GLY A 42 4.50 -6.80 22.20
C GLY A 42 3.86 -7.65 23.31
N ASP A 43 3.15 -7.02 24.23
CA ASP A 43 2.39 -7.56 25.32
C ASP A 43 1.23 -8.41 24.81
N LYS A 44 1.49 -9.71 24.89
CA LYS A 44 0.52 -10.77 25.19
C LYS A 44 -0.52 -11.11 24.12
N LEU A 45 -0.69 -10.33 23.05
CA LEU A 45 -1.56 -10.76 21.94
C LEU A 45 -0.99 -11.99 21.21
N HIS A 46 0.34 -12.12 21.17
CA HIS A 46 1.03 -13.26 20.58
C HIS A 46 0.81 -14.58 21.36
N ARG A 47 0.60 -14.53 22.68
CA ARG A 47 0.41 -15.73 23.51
C ARG A 47 -0.98 -16.35 23.44
N HIS A 48 -1.98 -15.64 22.93
CA HIS A 48 -3.36 -16.15 22.81
C HIS A 48 -3.73 -16.63 21.41
N TYR A 49 -2.79 -16.55 20.46
CA TYR A 49 -2.95 -17.22 19.19
C TYR A 49 -2.29 -18.59 19.28
N ASN A 50 -3.09 -19.66 19.13
CA ASN A 50 -2.59 -20.98 18.71
C ASN A 50 -2.00 -20.85 17.31
N ARG A 51 -0.83 -20.24 17.18
CA ARG A 51 -0.13 -20.04 15.90
C ARG A 51 1.22 -20.72 15.99
N ASN A 52 1.48 -21.57 15.00
CA ASN A 52 2.78 -22.17 14.81
C ASN A 52 3.76 -21.06 14.39
N GLU A 53 4.69 -20.73 15.27
CA GLU A 53 5.63 -19.60 15.14
C GLU A 53 6.65 -19.81 13.99
N ALA A 54 6.75 -21.03 13.45
CA ALA A 54 7.67 -21.43 12.39
C ALA A 54 7.48 -20.72 11.03
N PHE A 55 6.45 -19.90 10.84
CA PHE A 55 6.11 -19.28 9.54
C PHE A 55 5.97 -17.75 9.59
N VAL A 56 6.43 -17.10 10.65
CA VAL A 56 6.46 -15.64 10.78
C VAL A 56 7.87 -15.16 10.42
N VAL A 57 7.99 -14.26 9.44
CA VAL A 57 9.27 -13.66 9.08
C VAL A 57 9.71 -12.73 10.21
N ASP A 58 10.90 -12.99 10.76
CA ASP A 58 11.59 -12.09 11.70
C ASP A 58 11.93 -10.77 11.00
N GLY A 59 11.33 -9.66 11.44
CA GLY A 59 11.59 -8.35 10.84
C GLY A 59 10.66 -7.21 11.26
N TYR A 60 9.54 -7.50 11.94
CA TYR A 60 8.68 -6.44 12.45
C TYR A 60 9.25 -5.86 13.75
N ILE A 61 9.67 -4.60 13.71
CA ILE A 61 10.24 -3.88 14.86
C ILE A 61 9.19 -2.90 15.36
N GLU A 62 8.74 -3.12 16.60
CA GLU A 62 7.84 -2.20 17.28
C GLU A 62 8.59 -0.98 17.79
N ILE A 63 7.96 0.18 17.68
CA ILE A 63 8.43 1.42 18.29
C ILE A 63 7.92 1.43 19.74
N PRO A 64 8.78 1.67 20.75
CA PRO A 64 8.34 1.80 22.13
C PRO A 64 7.24 2.85 22.26
N GLN A 65 6.21 2.57 23.05
CA GLN A 65 5.07 3.50 23.19
C GLN A 65 5.51 4.91 23.61
N SER A 66 6.55 5.03 24.43
CA SER A 66 7.11 6.32 24.87
C SER A 66 7.77 7.13 23.74
N GLU A 67 8.19 6.46 22.67
CA GLU A 67 8.88 7.08 21.52
C GLU A 67 7.94 7.28 20.32
N TYR A 68 6.74 6.66 20.37
CA TYR A 68 5.83 6.59 19.24
C TYR A 68 5.36 7.96 18.75
N ALA A 69 5.13 8.91 19.66
CA ALA A 69 4.73 10.27 19.32
C ALA A 69 5.81 11.01 18.52
N ASP A 70 7.06 11.00 19.01
CA ASP A 70 8.18 11.67 18.34
C ASP A 70 8.51 10.99 17.01
N PHE A 71 8.50 9.65 16.99
CA PHE A 71 8.61 8.87 15.76
C PHE A 71 7.55 9.29 14.74
N SER A 72 6.28 9.37 15.15
CA SER A 72 5.16 9.76 14.29
C SER A 72 5.34 11.16 13.70
N VAL A 73 5.75 12.13 14.53
CA VAL A 73 6.05 13.48 14.08
C VAL A 73 7.14 13.49 13.01
N ASN A 74 8.23 12.74 13.23
CA ASN A 74 9.39 12.77 12.34
C ASN A 74 9.09 12.13 10.97
N TRP A 75 8.48 10.95 10.92
CA TRP A 75 8.22 10.31 9.62
C TRP A 75 7.09 11.00 8.85
N ILE A 76 6.08 11.56 9.54
CA ILE A 76 4.98 12.30 8.89
C ILE A 76 5.50 13.62 8.29
N ARG A 77 6.48 14.29 8.93
CA ARG A 77 7.16 15.45 8.34
C ARG A 77 7.94 15.10 7.07
N GLU A 78 8.65 13.97 7.07
CA GLU A 78 9.31 13.49 5.85
C GLU A 78 8.30 13.13 4.76
N ALA A 79 7.17 12.52 5.12
CA ALA A 79 6.09 12.25 4.18
C ALA A 79 5.53 13.54 3.56
N GLU A 80 5.30 14.58 4.37
CA GLU A 80 4.91 15.90 3.87
C GLU A 80 5.96 16.50 2.94
N ARG A 81 7.26 16.44 3.30
CA ARG A 81 8.36 17.00 2.50
C ARG A 81 8.38 16.41 1.08
N VAL A 82 8.29 15.08 0.98
CA VAL A 82 8.41 14.38 -0.30
C VAL A 82 7.14 14.45 -1.15
N LEU A 83 5.96 14.60 -0.55
CA LEU A 83 4.71 14.76 -1.31
C LEU A 83 4.77 16.03 -2.15
N ARG A 84 4.41 15.92 -3.43
CA ARG A 84 4.21 17.10 -4.27
C ARG A 84 2.97 17.90 -3.84
N PRO A 85 2.86 19.19 -4.18
CA PRO A 85 1.60 19.91 -4.06
C PRO A 85 0.47 19.19 -4.83
N GLY A 86 -0.67 18.96 -4.16
CA GLY A 86 -1.76 18.14 -4.68
C GLY A 86 -1.50 16.62 -4.64
N GLY A 87 -0.36 16.17 -4.10
CA GLY A 87 -0.13 14.78 -3.76
C GLY A 87 -0.96 14.37 -2.54
N SER A 88 -1.17 13.07 -2.36
CA SER A 88 -2.02 12.55 -1.27
C SER A 88 -1.38 11.40 -0.51
N ILE A 89 -1.84 11.17 0.72
CA ILE A 89 -1.34 10.11 1.59
C ILE A 89 -2.50 9.35 2.24
N TYR A 90 -2.35 8.02 2.28
CA TYR A 90 -3.13 7.11 3.10
C TYR A 90 -2.26 6.54 4.22
N ILE A 91 -2.68 6.76 5.48
CA ILE A 91 -2.03 6.18 6.66
C ILE A 91 -2.98 5.16 7.28
N VAL A 92 -2.59 3.89 7.26
CA VAL A 92 -3.32 2.83 7.95
C VAL A 92 -2.94 2.84 9.44
N SER A 93 -3.92 2.86 10.34
CA SER A 93 -3.67 2.89 11.78
C SER A 93 -4.69 2.06 12.54
N GLY A 94 -4.22 1.34 13.56
CA GLY A 94 -5.07 0.89 14.66
C GLY A 94 -5.53 2.06 15.53
N TYR A 95 -6.44 1.81 16.47
CA TYR A 95 -6.94 2.85 17.38
C TYR A 95 -6.02 3.12 18.58
N THR A 96 -5.06 2.23 18.90
CA THR A 96 -4.27 2.31 20.14
C THR A 96 -3.46 3.60 20.25
N ASN A 97 -2.68 3.94 19.21
CA ASN A 97 -1.86 5.15 19.16
C ASN A 97 -2.33 6.10 18.04
N LEU A 98 -3.61 6.04 17.68
CA LEU A 98 -4.20 6.89 16.64
C LEU A 98 -4.05 8.38 16.98
N VAL A 99 -4.13 8.72 18.28
CA VAL A 99 -3.98 10.10 18.76
C VAL A 99 -2.63 10.70 18.40
N ASP A 100 -1.56 9.90 18.44
CA ASP A 100 -0.20 10.37 18.14
C ASP A 100 -0.04 10.66 16.65
N ILE A 101 -0.61 9.81 15.79
CA ILE A 101 -0.66 10.01 14.33
C ILE A 101 -1.47 11.28 14.00
N LEU A 102 -2.64 11.46 14.62
CA LEU A 102 -3.48 12.64 14.41
C LEU A 102 -2.79 13.93 14.90
N ASN A 103 -2.07 13.87 16.03
CA ASN A 103 -1.30 15.01 16.53
C ASN A 103 -0.13 15.35 15.61
N ALA A 104 0.57 14.34 15.08
CA ALA A 104 1.64 14.53 14.11
C ALA A 104 1.12 15.17 12.81
N LEU A 105 -0.01 14.69 12.28
CA LEU A 105 -0.67 15.28 11.10
C LEU A 105 -1.08 16.74 11.34
N ARG A 106 -1.63 17.06 12.51
CA ARG A 106 -1.94 18.46 12.90
C ARG A 106 -0.72 19.37 12.95
N GLY A 107 0.48 18.80 13.11
CA GLY A 107 1.75 19.51 13.07
C GLY A 107 2.29 19.79 11.66
N THR A 108 1.58 19.36 10.61
CA THR A 108 1.93 19.56 9.20
C THR A 108 0.99 20.56 8.52
N SER A 109 1.26 20.90 7.26
CA SER A 109 0.32 21.62 6.38
C SER A 109 -0.66 20.70 5.64
N LEU A 110 -0.59 19.38 5.84
CA LEU A 110 -1.49 18.44 5.17
C LEU A 110 -2.94 18.67 5.60
N THR A 111 -3.85 18.65 4.63
CA THR A 111 -5.28 18.85 4.85
C THR A 111 -5.99 17.50 4.91
N GLU A 112 -6.83 17.31 5.92
CA GLU A 112 -7.69 16.14 6.03
C GLU A 112 -8.71 16.10 4.89
N VAL A 113 -8.83 14.94 4.24
CA VAL A 113 -9.85 14.69 3.21
C VAL A 113 -10.93 13.77 3.75
N ASN A 114 -10.53 12.60 4.28
CA ASN A 114 -11.44 11.64 4.90
C ASN A 114 -10.75 10.82 5.99
N HIS A 115 -11.55 10.38 6.96
CA HIS A 115 -11.23 9.24 7.82
C HIS A 115 -12.00 8.03 7.32
N ILE A 116 -11.31 7.14 6.61
CA ILE A 116 -11.90 5.92 6.05
C ILE A 116 -11.83 4.80 7.11
N ILE A 117 -12.88 4.01 7.22
CA ILE A 117 -12.94 2.83 8.07
C ILE A 117 -12.79 1.58 7.22
N TRP A 118 -11.69 0.86 7.38
CA TRP A 118 -11.52 -0.44 6.75
C TRP A 118 -11.95 -1.56 7.70
N LYS A 119 -13.12 -2.14 7.44
CA LYS A 119 -13.66 -3.31 8.15
C LYS A 119 -13.11 -4.60 7.54
N TYR A 120 -12.54 -5.46 8.39
CA TYR A 120 -12.06 -6.80 8.02
C TYR A 120 -12.97 -7.90 8.61
N SER A 121 -12.94 -9.09 8.02
CA SER A 121 -13.93 -10.15 8.22
C SER A 121 -13.87 -10.89 9.56
N PHE A 122 -12.79 -10.79 10.33
CA PHE A 122 -12.61 -11.61 11.54
C PHE A 122 -12.42 -10.76 12.78
N GLY A 123 -13.39 -10.80 13.69
CA GLY A 123 -13.24 -10.27 15.04
C GLY A 123 -12.78 -11.36 16.00
N VAL A 124 -11.86 -11.04 16.92
CA VAL A 124 -11.53 -11.96 18.03
C VAL A 124 -12.55 -11.77 19.13
N PHE A 125 -13.09 -12.86 19.67
CA PHE A 125 -14.05 -12.81 20.77
C PHE A 125 -13.47 -12.04 21.97
N THR A 126 -14.27 -11.13 22.52
CA THR A 126 -13.94 -10.32 23.69
C THR A 126 -15.05 -10.41 24.73
N ARG A 127 -14.69 -10.42 26.02
CA ARG A 127 -15.66 -10.49 27.13
C ARG A 127 -16.02 -9.13 27.72
N GLN A 128 -15.05 -8.21 27.76
CA GLN A 128 -15.15 -6.94 28.52
C GLN A 128 -15.12 -5.70 27.62
N LYS A 129 -15.09 -5.87 26.30
CA LYS A 129 -15.05 -4.77 25.33
C LYS A 129 -15.71 -5.19 24.01
N PHE A 130 -16.03 -4.22 23.16
CA PHE A 130 -16.44 -4.48 21.79
C PHE A 130 -15.35 -5.20 20.99
N VAL A 131 -15.79 -6.01 20.03
CA VAL A 131 -14.90 -6.73 19.13
C VAL A 131 -14.28 -5.75 18.13
N SER A 132 -12.97 -5.56 18.23
CA SER A 132 -12.21 -4.78 17.24
C SER A 132 -12.21 -5.53 15.90
N SER A 133 -12.70 -4.84 14.86
CA SER A 133 -12.90 -5.41 13.52
C SER A 133 -12.65 -4.42 12.39
N HIS A 134 -11.98 -3.30 12.70
CA HIS A 134 -11.62 -2.29 11.72
C HIS A 134 -10.25 -1.65 12.00
N TYR A 135 -9.71 -1.04 10.95
CA TYR A 135 -8.62 -0.07 11.00
C TYR A 135 -9.12 1.29 10.53
N HIS A 136 -8.43 2.34 10.97
CA HIS A 136 -8.55 3.67 10.39
C HIS A 136 -7.62 3.75 9.18
N ILE A 137 -8.07 4.43 8.13
CA ILE A 137 -7.26 4.87 7.01
C ILE A 137 -7.44 6.38 6.93
N LEU A 138 -6.40 7.11 7.33
CA LEU A 138 -6.40 8.57 7.30
C LEU A 138 -6.00 9.00 5.90
N PHE A 139 -6.90 9.70 5.20
CA PHE A 139 -6.66 10.21 3.85
C PHE A 139 -6.47 11.73 3.88
N TYR A 140 -5.27 12.17 3.55
CA TYR A 140 -4.84 13.56 3.62
C TYR A 140 -4.22 13.99 2.28
N GLU A 141 -4.20 15.30 2.02
CA GLU A 141 -3.58 15.89 0.84
C GLU A 141 -2.59 16.98 1.20
N LYS A 142 -1.58 17.20 0.35
CA LYS A 142 -0.71 18.38 0.46
C LYS A 142 -1.34 19.54 -0.31
N PRO A 143 -1.58 20.71 0.33
CA PRO A 143 -2.15 21.87 -0.35
C PRO A 143 -1.20 22.44 -1.42
N GLY A 144 -1.73 23.34 -2.25
CA GLY A 144 -0.95 24.04 -3.29
C GLY A 144 -0.95 23.36 -4.66
N GLY A 145 -1.79 22.34 -4.88
CA GLY A 145 -1.97 21.70 -6.17
C GLY A 145 -3.33 21.04 -6.30
N ARG A 146 -3.63 20.50 -7.49
CA ARG A 146 -4.85 19.72 -7.72
C ARG A 146 -4.63 18.28 -7.26
N ARG A 147 -5.46 17.81 -6.32
CA ARG A 147 -5.49 16.41 -5.90
C ARG A 147 -5.95 15.50 -7.02
N THR A 148 -5.23 14.39 -7.21
CA THR A 148 -5.68 13.29 -8.07
C THR A 148 -6.86 12.58 -7.40
N PHE A 149 -8.01 12.52 -8.09
CA PHE A 149 -9.15 11.70 -7.69
C PHE A 149 -9.90 11.19 -8.93
N ASN A 150 -9.67 9.94 -9.29
CA ASN A 150 -10.19 9.30 -10.50
C ASN A 150 -11.60 8.75 -10.25
N LEU A 151 -12.59 9.64 -10.33
CA LEU A 151 -13.99 9.40 -10.00
C LEU A 151 -14.56 8.09 -10.57
N GLU A 152 -14.22 7.75 -11.82
CA GLU A 152 -14.73 6.60 -12.56
C GLU A 152 -13.68 5.49 -12.76
N SER A 153 -12.61 5.48 -11.96
CA SER A 153 -11.51 4.49 -12.08
C SER A 153 -11.92 3.03 -11.91
N ARG A 154 -13.02 2.78 -11.18
CA ARG A 154 -13.51 1.43 -10.85
C ARG A 154 -14.91 1.16 -11.35
N PHE A 155 -15.77 2.17 -11.36
CA PHE A 155 -17.15 2.12 -11.82
C PHE A 155 -17.54 3.45 -12.44
N GLY A 156 -18.24 3.46 -13.56
CA GLY A 156 -18.84 4.65 -14.17
C GLY A 156 -20.03 5.19 -13.39
N LEU A 157 -20.37 6.46 -13.61
CA LEU A 157 -21.44 7.16 -12.86
C LEU A 157 -22.84 6.54 -13.03
N VAL A 158 -23.07 5.86 -14.14
CA VAL A 158 -24.35 5.22 -14.49
C VAL A 158 -24.41 3.73 -14.16
N GLU A 159 -23.31 3.13 -13.71
CA GLU A 159 -23.28 1.72 -13.35
C GLU A 159 -24.12 1.43 -12.11
N LYS A 160 -24.96 0.41 -12.21
CA LYS A 160 -25.88 0.00 -11.15
C LYS A 160 -25.75 -1.48 -10.81
N THR A 161 -25.91 -1.80 -9.53
CA THR A 161 -26.08 -3.16 -9.01
C THR A 161 -27.41 -3.74 -9.51
N GLY A 162 -27.60 -5.05 -9.34
CA GLY A 162 -28.85 -5.74 -9.74
C GLY A 162 -30.12 -5.19 -9.06
N ASP A 163 -29.98 -4.60 -7.88
CA ASP A 163 -31.05 -3.94 -7.13
C ASP A 163 -31.19 -2.43 -7.42
N GLY A 164 -30.45 -1.90 -8.41
CA GLY A 164 -30.58 -0.53 -8.89
C GLY A 164 -29.78 0.54 -8.13
N ARG A 165 -28.96 0.16 -7.14
CA ARG A 165 -28.05 1.09 -6.43
C ARG A 165 -26.84 1.44 -7.30
N SER A 166 -26.26 2.63 -7.11
CA SER A 166 -25.08 3.05 -7.86
C SER A 166 -23.83 2.28 -7.40
N CYS A 167 -23.18 1.56 -8.30
CA CYS A 167 -21.91 0.88 -8.01
C CYS A 167 -20.82 1.91 -7.67
N ASN A 168 -20.81 3.03 -8.38
CA ASN A 168 -19.84 4.10 -8.18
C ASN A 168 -19.97 4.79 -6.82
N ASN A 169 -21.19 5.09 -6.36
CA ASN A 169 -21.38 5.67 -5.03
C ASN A 169 -21.05 4.66 -3.94
N ALA A 170 -21.53 3.42 -4.06
CA ALA A 170 -21.27 2.37 -3.08
C ALA A 170 -19.78 2.07 -2.93
N ASP A 171 -19.01 2.04 -4.03
CA ASP A 171 -17.56 1.86 -3.95
C ASP A 171 -16.87 3.07 -3.30
N ARG A 172 -17.40 4.29 -3.40
CA ARG A 172 -16.78 5.51 -2.85
C ARG A 172 -17.23 5.86 -1.42
N GLU A 173 -18.06 5.05 -0.78
CA GLU A 173 -18.34 5.19 0.66
C GLU A 173 -17.03 5.09 1.45
N ASP A 174 -16.95 5.75 2.60
CA ASP A 174 -15.75 5.78 3.46
C ASP A 174 -15.70 4.61 4.47
N VAL A 175 -16.65 3.68 4.40
CA VAL A 175 -16.62 2.42 5.15
C VAL A 175 -16.39 1.25 4.20
N TRP A 176 -15.15 0.76 4.15
CA TRP A 176 -14.73 -0.28 3.22
C TRP A 176 -14.78 -1.65 3.87
N VAL A 177 -15.58 -2.55 3.29
CA VAL A 177 -15.61 -3.97 3.67
C VAL A 177 -14.73 -4.76 2.70
N ILE A 178 -13.47 -4.97 3.09
CA ILE A 178 -12.50 -5.69 2.26
C ILE A 178 -11.85 -6.79 3.12
N ASN A 179 -12.10 -8.04 2.73
CA ASN A 179 -11.56 -9.19 3.45
C ASN A 179 -10.06 -9.35 3.18
N ARG A 180 -9.31 -9.76 4.22
CA ARG A 180 -7.93 -10.19 4.03
C ARG A 180 -7.89 -11.49 3.21
N GLU A 181 -6.87 -11.64 2.39
CA GLU A 181 -6.67 -12.84 1.58
C GLU A 181 -6.27 -14.02 2.47
N TYR A 182 -6.95 -15.15 2.29
CA TYR A 182 -6.59 -16.39 2.96
C TYR A 182 -5.53 -17.11 2.13
N LYS A 183 -4.27 -17.07 2.59
CA LYS A 183 -3.14 -17.79 1.99
C LYS A 183 -2.79 -19.01 2.86
N PRO A 184 -3.39 -20.19 2.63
CA PRO A 184 -2.94 -21.43 3.28
C PRO A 184 -1.54 -21.80 2.77
N SER A 185 -0.71 -22.38 3.63
CA SER A 185 0.63 -22.93 3.29
C SER A 185 1.71 -21.97 2.74
N GLN A 186 1.55 -20.65 2.86
CA GLN A 186 2.59 -19.66 2.51
C GLN A 186 3.15 -18.95 3.75
N VAL A 187 4.44 -18.55 3.69
CA VAL A 187 5.08 -17.72 4.71
C VAL A 187 4.28 -16.43 4.89
N LYS A 188 3.92 -16.11 6.14
CA LYS A 188 2.98 -15.02 6.43
C LYS A 188 3.75 -13.78 6.87
N ASN A 189 3.67 -12.72 6.09
CA ASN A 189 3.90 -11.37 6.60
C ASN A 189 2.63 -10.94 7.34
N LYS A 190 2.71 -10.84 8.67
CA LYS A 190 1.56 -10.73 9.58
C LYS A 190 0.66 -9.51 9.29
N ASN A 191 1.20 -8.47 8.64
CA ASN A 191 0.55 -7.19 8.38
C ASN A 191 0.51 -6.82 6.88
N GLU A 192 0.51 -7.80 5.96
CA GLU A 192 0.36 -7.47 4.53
C GLU A 192 -1.03 -6.88 4.24
N LEU A 193 -1.09 -5.69 3.63
CA LEU A 193 -2.34 -5.08 3.18
C LEU A 193 -2.93 -5.88 2.00
N PRO A 194 -4.26 -6.13 1.95
CA PRO A 194 -4.85 -6.91 0.87
C PRO A 194 -4.72 -6.23 -0.49
N PHE A 195 -4.57 -7.01 -1.56
CA PHE A 195 -4.46 -6.48 -2.93
C PHE A 195 -5.62 -5.54 -3.27
N LYS A 196 -6.85 -5.96 -2.96
CA LYS A 196 -8.07 -5.17 -3.26
C LYS A 196 -8.09 -3.81 -2.57
N LEU A 197 -7.52 -3.72 -1.37
CA LEU A 197 -7.45 -2.48 -0.60
C LEU A 197 -6.43 -1.52 -1.23
N LEU A 198 -5.22 -2.01 -1.49
CA LEU A 198 -4.16 -1.25 -2.15
C LEU A 198 -4.57 -0.80 -3.56
N ALA A 199 -5.14 -1.71 -4.35
CA ALA A 199 -5.57 -1.40 -5.71
C ALA A 199 -6.65 -0.31 -5.72
N LYS A 200 -7.57 -0.33 -4.75
CA LYS A 200 -8.59 0.71 -4.60
C LYS A 200 -7.97 2.08 -4.32
N MET A 201 -7.03 2.18 -3.38
CA MET A 201 -6.36 3.45 -3.05
C MET A 201 -5.55 3.99 -4.24
N ILE A 202 -4.80 3.12 -4.92
CA ILE A 202 -3.99 3.48 -6.10
C ILE A 202 -4.90 3.94 -7.25
N GLN A 203 -5.93 3.16 -7.59
CA GLN A 203 -6.83 3.48 -8.71
C GLN A 203 -7.52 4.84 -8.56
N TYR A 204 -7.96 5.19 -7.34
CA TYR A 204 -8.59 6.48 -7.09
C TYR A 204 -7.59 7.64 -7.03
N SER A 205 -6.37 7.43 -6.56
CA SER A 205 -5.50 8.55 -6.15
C SER A 205 -4.17 8.64 -6.89
N SER A 206 -3.96 7.83 -7.93
CA SER A 206 -2.81 7.99 -8.84
C SER A 206 -3.16 7.71 -10.30
N ASN A 207 -2.33 8.23 -11.20
CA ASN A 207 -2.35 7.97 -12.63
C ASN A 207 -1.17 7.09 -13.05
N GLU A 208 -1.18 6.70 -14.32
CA GLU A 208 -0.03 6.03 -14.91
C GLU A 208 1.15 7.01 -15.00
N GLY A 209 2.30 6.58 -14.47
CA GLY A 209 3.51 7.40 -14.43
C GLY A 209 3.69 8.21 -13.15
N ASP A 210 2.69 8.19 -12.25
CA ASP A 210 2.79 8.79 -10.92
C ASP A 210 3.73 7.97 -10.01
N LEU A 211 4.43 8.66 -9.13
CA LEU A 211 5.31 8.09 -8.10
C LEU A 211 4.49 7.69 -6.87
N VAL A 212 4.43 6.37 -6.59
CA VAL A 212 3.79 5.82 -5.37
C VAL A 212 4.86 5.38 -4.37
N ALA A 213 4.86 5.95 -3.16
CA ALA A 213 5.79 5.62 -2.09
C ALA A 213 5.11 4.91 -0.89
N ASP A 214 5.88 4.12 -0.15
CA ASP A 214 5.45 3.43 1.08
C ASP A 214 6.63 3.33 2.04
N PHE A 215 6.53 4.01 3.18
CA PHE A 215 7.61 4.15 4.15
C PHE A 215 7.82 2.89 5.01
N PHE A 216 6.89 1.94 4.95
CA PHE A 216 6.87 0.74 5.79
C PHE A 216 6.58 -0.50 4.93
N LEU A 217 7.46 -0.74 3.96
CA LEU A 217 7.31 -1.69 2.86
C LEU A 217 6.91 -3.12 3.25
N GLY A 218 7.38 -3.61 4.41
CA GLY A 218 7.08 -4.93 4.94
C GLY A 218 7.17 -6.04 3.87
N GLY A 219 6.03 -6.62 3.49
CA GLY A 219 5.93 -7.68 2.49
C GLY A 219 5.97 -7.25 1.01
N PHE A 220 6.29 -5.98 0.75
CA PHE A 220 6.31 -5.36 -0.58
C PHE A 220 4.93 -5.36 -1.28
N SER A 221 3.83 -5.42 -0.53
CA SER A 221 2.48 -5.49 -1.11
C SER A 221 2.13 -4.26 -1.93
N THR A 222 2.45 -3.06 -1.43
CA THR A 222 2.23 -1.79 -2.15
C THR A 222 2.96 -1.80 -3.49
N ALA A 223 4.21 -2.29 -3.51
CA ALA A 223 5.02 -2.44 -4.73
C ALA A 223 4.39 -3.37 -5.74
N LYS A 224 4.04 -4.59 -5.28
CA LYS A 224 3.48 -5.65 -6.14
C LYS A 224 2.19 -5.17 -6.80
N VAL A 225 1.34 -4.46 -6.06
CA VAL A 225 0.08 -3.93 -6.60
C VAL A 225 0.35 -2.76 -7.56
N ALA A 226 1.23 -1.82 -7.21
CA ALA A 226 1.55 -0.68 -8.06
C ALA A 226 2.16 -1.12 -9.40
N ILE A 227 3.10 -2.08 -9.38
CA ILE A 227 3.70 -2.69 -10.58
C ILE A 227 2.64 -3.49 -11.35
N GLY A 228 1.84 -4.32 -10.68
CA GLY A 228 0.82 -5.15 -11.34
C GLY A 228 -0.32 -4.35 -11.99
N LEU A 229 -0.61 -3.15 -11.49
CA LEU A 229 -1.56 -2.22 -12.12
C LEU A 229 -0.95 -1.46 -13.31
N ASN A 230 0.36 -1.54 -13.52
CA ASN A 230 1.09 -0.75 -14.50
C ASN A 230 2.11 -1.61 -15.28
N PRO A 231 1.67 -2.37 -16.32
CA PRO A 231 2.56 -3.23 -17.11
C PRO A 231 3.71 -2.47 -17.81
N PRO A 232 4.74 -3.16 -18.33
CA PRO A 232 6.06 -2.59 -18.62
C PRO A 232 6.00 -1.33 -19.50
N GLY A 233 6.44 -0.20 -18.95
CA GLY A 233 6.42 1.13 -19.60
C GLY A 233 5.85 2.23 -18.70
N GLY A 234 5.05 1.84 -17.71
CA GLY A 234 4.50 2.74 -16.70
C GLY A 234 5.48 3.05 -15.57
N ARG A 235 5.80 4.33 -15.37
CA ARG A 235 6.80 4.78 -14.40
C ARG A 235 6.21 4.83 -12.98
N VAL A 236 6.23 3.72 -12.24
CA VAL A 236 6.19 3.78 -10.77
C VAL A 236 7.63 3.84 -10.29
N ARG A 237 8.11 5.05 -10.04
CA ARG A 237 9.42 5.25 -9.39
C ARG A 237 9.30 4.92 -7.90
N ASP A 238 10.43 4.71 -7.26
CA ASP A 238 10.73 4.80 -5.83
C ASP A 238 9.66 4.41 -4.80
N LEU A 239 9.78 3.18 -4.29
CA LEU A 239 9.05 2.70 -3.12
C LEU A 239 10.08 2.39 -2.02
N GLN A 240 10.01 3.09 -0.89
CA GLN A 240 11.09 3.18 0.09
C GLN A 240 10.45 3.36 1.48
N THR A 241 10.51 2.44 2.45
CA THR A 241 11.66 1.94 3.24
C THR A 241 11.30 0.67 4.04
N ASP A 242 12.30 -0.15 4.39
CA ASP A 242 12.20 -1.29 5.34
C ASP A 242 12.85 -0.89 6.69
N VAL A 243 12.06 -0.83 7.77
CA VAL A 243 12.54 -0.49 9.11
C VAL A 243 13.30 -1.70 9.69
N ARG A 244 14.63 -1.68 9.63
CA ARG A 244 15.49 -2.58 10.42
C ARG A 244 16.35 -1.81 11.42
N TYR A 245 15.84 -1.64 12.64
CA TYR A 245 16.61 -1.26 13.82
C TYR A 245 17.44 -2.44 14.36
N ARG A 246 18.34 -2.98 13.53
CA ARG A 246 19.64 -3.48 13.98
C ARG A 246 20.49 -3.86 12.79
N ASP A 247 21.70 -3.32 12.80
CA ASP A 247 22.80 -3.66 11.93
C ASP A 247 23.01 -5.18 11.92
N GLN A 248 22.67 -5.84 10.82
CA GLN A 248 23.22 -7.14 10.45
C GLN A 248 23.54 -7.12 8.97
N GLY A 249 24.82 -6.90 8.67
CA GLY A 249 25.55 -7.44 7.52
C GLY A 249 24.94 -7.23 6.13
N ALA A 250 25.66 -6.49 5.28
CA ALA A 250 25.38 -6.42 3.85
C ALA A 250 25.19 -7.81 3.23
N GLY A 251 24.03 -8.06 2.59
CA GLY A 251 23.82 -9.22 1.71
C GLY A 251 22.55 -10.04 1.90
N ALA A 252 21.37 -9.42 2.01
CA ALA A 252 20.09 -10.15 2.00
C ALA A 252 19.37 -9.95 0.66
N ASP A 253 19.28 -11.01 -0.14
CA ASP A 253 18.45 -11.08 -1.35
C ASP A 253 16.97 -10.83 -1.02
N LEU A 254 16.29 -10.00 -1.82
CA LEU A 254 14.87 -9.69 -1.68
C LEU A 254 14.02 -10.92 -2.09
N PRO A 255 13.28 -11.57 -1.18
CA PRO A 255 12.49 -12.74 -1.52
C PRO A 255 11.24 -12.37 -2.33
N GLY A 256 11.01 -13.00 -3.48
CA GLY A 256 9.71 -13.01 -4.17
C GLY A 256 9.48 -11.93 -5.24
N LEU A 257 10.55 -11.38 -5.83
CA LEU A 257 10.53 -10.45 -6.96
C LEU A 257 11.26 -11.04 -8.19
N SER A 258 11.20 -12.36 -8.38
CA SER A 258 11.78 -13.03 -9.55
C SER A 258 10.94 -12.81 -10.81
N ASP A 259 11.62 -12.48 -11.91
CA ASP A 259 11.07 -12.35 -13.26
C ASP A 259 10.35 -13.65 -13.69
N PRO A 260 9.04 -13.61 -13.98
CA PRO A 260 8.30 -14.79 -14.45
C PRO A 260 8.72 -15.26 -15.85
N HIS A 261 9.59 -14.54 -16.55
CA HIS A 261 10.05 -14.88 -17.91
C HIS A 261 11.47 -15.46 -17.98
N ALA A 262 12.14 -15.70 -16.85
CA ALA A 262 13.49 -16.27 -16.83
C ALA A 262 13.54 -17.80 -17.02
N GLN A 263 12.40 -18.46 -17.20
CA GLN A 263 12.33 -19.89 -17.51
C GLN A 263 11.48 -20.07 -18.77
N ASP A 264 12.10 -20.01 -19.94
CA ASP A 264 11.73 -20.78 -21.13
C ASP A 264 12.67 -20.41 -22.29
N THR A 265 13.87 -21.00 -22.29
CA THR A 265 14.69 -21.11 -23.50
C THR A 265 15.06 -22.56 -23.72
N HIS A 266 14.10 -23.35 -24.22
CA HIS A 266 14.36 -24.49 -25.11
C HIS A 266 13.02 -24.99 -25.68
N HIS A 267 12.70 -24.61 -26.92
CA HIS A 267 12.29 -25.53 -28.00
C HIS A 267 12.14 -24.78 -29.34
N GLN A 268 12.57 -25.44 -30.40
CA GLN A 268 12.72 -24.98 -31.79
C GLN A 268 11.44 -25.11 -32.63
N GLY A 269 11.35 -24.33 -33.72
CA GLY A 269 10.55 -24.57 -34.96
C GLY A 269 9.04 -24.33 -34.82
N ASP A 270 8.29 -23.70 -35.73
CA ASP A 270 8.39 -23.60 -37.20
C ASP A 270 7.65 -22.33 -37.73
N GLU A 271 7.80 -22.09 -39.03
CA GLU A 271 7.52 -20.88 -39.82
C GLU A 271 6.04 -20.44 -40.00
N GLU A 272 5.94 -19.11 -40.24
CA GLU A 272 4.93 -18.20 -40.82
C GLU A 272 3.77 -18.76 -41.71
N PRO A 273 2.63 -18.03 -41.93
CA PRO A 273 2.66 -16.71 -42.60
C PRO A 273 1.69 -15.61 -42.13
N ARG A 274 2.11 -14.40 -42.52
CA ARG A 274 1.57 -13.05 -42.30
C ARG A 274 0.12 -12.85 -42.77
N SER A 275 -0.64 -12.06 -42.00
CA SER A 275 -1.69 -11.20 -42.56
C SER A 275 -1.77 -9.84 -41.85
N THR A 276 -1.70 -8.81 -42.70
CA THR A 276 -2.16 -7.41 -42.64
C THR A 276 -2.74 -6.82 -41.34
N VAL A 277 -2.01 -5.83 -40.83
CA VAL A 277 -2.40 -4.50 -40.29
C VAL A 277 -3.91 -4.24 -40.10
N ASP A 278 -4.30 -3.94 -38.85
CA ASP A 278 -5.27 -2.88 -38.58
C ASP A 278 -4.85 -2.05 -37.35
N ARG A 279 -4.99 -0.74 -37.47
CA ARG A 279 -4.61 0.28 -36.50
C ARG A 279 -5.78 0.54 -35.56
N GLY A 280 -5.66 0.11 -34.31
CA GLY A 280 -6.60 0.50 -33.24
C GLY A 280 -5.86 0.58 -31.91
N GLY A 281 -5.49 1.79 -31.49
CA GLY A 281 -4.98 2.04 -30.15
C GLY A 281 -6.07 1.80 -29.11
N VAL A 282 -6.12 0.58 -28.58
CA VAL A 282 -6.94 0.23 -27.42
C VAL A 282 -6.01 0.20 -26.22
N CYS A 283 -6.19 1.14 -25.29
CA CYS A 283 -5.61 1.03 -23.95
C CYS A 283 -5.92 -0.37 -23.39
N PRO A 284 -4.94 -1.12 -22.89
CA PRO A 284 -5.24 -2.38 -22.23
C PRO A 284 -6.13 -2.09 -21.01
N ALA A 285 -7.29 -2.74 -20.95
CA ALA A 285 -8.27 -2.57 -19.90
C ALA A 285 -7.63 -2.91 -18.55
N ARG A 286 -7.64 -1.94 -17.62
CA ARG A 286 -7.27 -2.13 -16.21
C ARG A 286 -8.12 -3.26 -15.62
N PRO A 287 -7.63 -4.04 -14.63
CA PRO A 287 -8.37 -5.17 -14.07
C PRO A 287 -9.76 -4.72 -13.60
N ALA A 288 -10.79 -5.15 -14.35
CA ALA A 288 -12.16 -4.71 -14.15
C ALA A 288 -12.73 -5.32 -12.86
N VAL A 289 -13.13 -4.47 -11.92
CA VAL A 289 -13.92 -4.90 -10.77
C VAL A 289 -15.37 -4.99 -11.23
N ARG A 290 -15.96 -6.18 -11.20
CA ARG A 290 -17.36 -6.36 -11.60
C ARG A 290 -18.28 -5.85 -10.50
N CYS A 291 -19.34 -5.14 -10.89
CA CYS A 291 -20.37 -4.74 -9.95
C CYS A 291 -21.04 -6.00 -9.34
N PRO A 292 -21.19 -6.09 -8.01
CA PRO A 292 -21.74 -7.27 -7.37
C PRO A 292 -23.20 -7.51 -7.77
N PRO A 293 -23.64 -8.78 -7.88
CA PRO A 293 -25.06 -9.09 -7.92
C PRO A 293 -25.69 -8.64 -6.59
N GLY A 294 -26.84 -7.98 -6.68
CA GLY A 294 -27.57 -7.44 -5.52
C GLY A 294 -28.04 -8.52 -4.56
#